data_AF-A0A849KAB7-F1
#
_entry.id   AF-A0A849KAB7-F1
#
_cell.length_a   1.000
_cell.length_b   1.000
_cell.length_c   1.000
_cell.angle_alpha   90.00
_cell.angle_beta   90.00
_cell.angle_gamma   90.00
#
_symmetry.space_group_name_H-M   'P 1'
#
loop_
_entity.id
_entity.type
_entity.pdbx_description
1 polymer ?
#
loop_
_entity_poly.entity_id
_entity_poly.type
_entity_poly.pdbx_seq_one_letter_code
_entity_poly.pdbx_strand_id
1 'polypeptide(L)' 'MVAYLPEQGSFAERIRRRHPQAVREGLLDAAGWQLEEFGLPLNLMLAVPARIVVGDLGAALAVLRTTLAAPPGP' A
#
# COMPACT_ATOMS: atom_id res chain seq x y z
N MET A 1 11.07 -0.86 7.78
CA MET A 1 11.08 -0.94 6.30
C MET A 1 10.35 0.28 5.74
N VAL A 2 10.81 0.87 4.65
CA VAL A 2 10.11 1.98 3.96
C VAL A 2 9.72 1.50 2.57
N ALA A 3 8.44 1.63 2.22
CA ALA A 3 7.89 1.28 0.92
C ALA A 3 7.27 2.50 0.28
N TYR A 4 7.05 2.48 -1.04
CA TYR A 4 6.36 3.56 -1.74
C TYR A 4 5.20 3.05 -2.59
N LEU A 5 4.19 3.90 -2.73
CA LEU A 5 3.07 3.70 -3.64
C LEU A 5 2.84 4.99 -4.43
N PRO A 6 2.56 4.91 -5.74
CA PRO A 6 2.43 6.10 -6.57
C PRO A 6 1.24 6.98 -6.19
N GLU A 7 0.19 6.39 -5.62
CA GLU A 7 -1.09 7.04 -5.37
C GLU A 7 -1.69 6.53 -4.07
N GLN A 8 -2.49 7.38 -3.40
CA GLN A 8 -3.24 7.04 -2.20
C GLN A 8 -4.41 6.08 -2.49
N GLY A 9 -4.98 5.56 -1.41
CA GLY A 9 -6.17 4.70 -1.41
C GLY A 9 -5.88 3.32 -0.81
N SER A 10 -6.93 2.69 -0.31
CA SER A 10 -6.93 1.29 0.10
C SER A 10 -6.60 0.36 -1.08
N PHE A 11 -6.24 -0.88 -0.76
CA PHE A 11 -6.00 -1.91 -1.77
C PHE A 11 -7.19 -2.05 -2.73
N ALA A 12 -8.42 -2.14 -2.22
CA ALA A 12 -9.64 -2.27 -3.02
C ALA A 12 -9.87 -1.08 -3.96
N GLU A 13 -9.73 0.16 -3.47
CA GLU A 13 -9.87 1.37 -4.31
C GLU A 13 -8.83 1.41 -5.43
N ARG A 14 -7.59 1.01 -5.12
CA ARG A 14 -6.48 1.01 -6.08
C ARG A 14 -6.68 -0.04 -7.17
N ILE A 15 -7.11 -1.25 -6.83
CA ILE A 15 -7.39 -2.29 -7.82
C ILE A 15 -8.57 -1.87 -8.71
N ARG A 16 -9.66 -1.33 -8.16
CA ARG A 16 -10.78 -0.81 -8.96
C ARG A 16 -10.34 0.27 -9.95
N ARG A 17 -9.46 1.19 -9.53
CA ARG A 17 -8.98 2.28 -10.40
C ARG A 17 -8.06 1.78 -11.51
N ARG A 18 -7.13 0.87 -11.21
CA ARG A 18 -6.07 0.44 -12.15
C ARG A 18 -6.44 -0.78 -12.99
N HIS A 19 -7.30 -1.64 -12.46
CA HIS A 19 -7.74 -2.88 -13.08
C HIS A 19 -9.25 -3.07 -12.84
N PRO A 20 -10.11 -2.21 -13.41
CA PRO A 20 -11.56 -2.28 -13.18
C PRO A 20 -12.15 -3.65 -13.55
N GLN A 21 -11.62 -4.30 -14.60
CA GLN A 21 -11.97 -5.66 -15.01
C GLN A 21 -11.63 -6.77 -13.99
N ALA A 22 -10.75 -6.47 -13.03
CA ALA A 22 -10.35 -7.41 -11.99
C ALA A 22 -11.30 -7.39 -10.79
N VAL A 23 -12.25 -6.45 -10.73
CA VAL A 23 -13.21 -6.30 -9.63
C VAL A 23 -14.62 -6.50 -10.16
N ARG A 24 -15.32 -7.51 -9.64
CA ARG A 24 -16.74 -7.75 -9.86
C ARG A 24 -17.57 -6.96 -8.83
N GLU A 25 -18.87 -7.21 -8.80
CA GLU A 25 -19.79 -6.57 -7.86
C GLU A 25 -19.24 -6.56 -6.42
N GLY A 26 -19.29 -5.38 -5.80
CA GLY A 26 -18.77 -5.16 -4.46
C GLY A 26 -17.24 -5.28 -4.39
N LEU A 27 -16.75 -6.19 -3.55
CA LEU A 27 -15.34 -6.43 -3.24
C LEU A 27 -14.83 -7.77 -3.79
N LEU A 28 -15.53 -8.37 -4.75
CA LEU A 28 -15.08 -9.66 -5.30
C LEU A 28 -14.11 -9.43 -6.45
N ASP A 29 -13.07 -10.25 -6.52
CA ASP A 29 -12.20 -10.29 -7.68
C ASP A 29 -12.82 -11.09 -8.84
N ALA A 30 -12.13 -11.14 -9.98
CA ALA A 30 -12.58 -11.85 -11.16
C ALA A 30 -12.80 -13.37 -10.95
N ALA A 31 -12.13 -13.95 -9.95
CA ALA A 31 -12.19 -15.36 -9.57
C ALA A 31 -13.14 -15.64 -8.39
N GLY A 32 -13.81 -14.61 -7.85
CA GLY A 32 -14.79 -14.73 -6.78
C GLY A 32 -14.21 -14.65 -5.37
N TRP A 33 -12.96 -14.20 -5.20
CA TRP A 33 -12.36 -14.00 -3.87
C TRP A 33 -12.64 -12.60 -3.35
N GLN A 34 -12.78 -12.46 -2.03
CA GLN A 34 -12.95 -11.15 -1.39
C GLN A 34 -11.62 -10.37 -1.38
N LEU A 35 -11.68 -9.14 -1.86
CA LEU A 35 -10.65 -8.14 -1.66
C LEU A 35 -10.68 -7.68 -0.21
N GLU A 36 -9.50 -7.58 0.38
CA GLU A 36 -9.35 -7.14 1.76
C GLU A 36 -9.66 -5.64 1.92
N GLU A 37 -10.48 -5.30 2.92
CA GLU A 37 -10.93 -3.94 3.21
C GLU A 37 -10.52 -3.49 4.62
N PHE A 38 -9.24 -3.64 4.95
CA PHE A 38 -8.70 -3.20 6.24
C PHE A 38 -8.25 -1.73 6.24
N GLY A 39 -8.58 -0.97 5.20
CA GLY A 39 -8.02 0.37 4.97
C GLY A 39 -6.51 0.38 4.69
N LEU A 40 -5.90 -0.80 4.56
CA LEU A 40 -4.49 -0.95 4.22
C LEU A 40 -4.29 -0.76 2.72
N PRO A 41 -3.16 -0.17 2.32
CA PRO A 41 -2.88 0.05 0.91
C PRO A 41 -2.36 -1.22 0.20
N LEU A 42 -2.00 -2.27 0.95
CA LEU A 42 -1.58 -3.58 0.47
C LEU A 42 -2.33 -4.68 1.25
N ASN A 43 -2.33 -5.90 0.70
CA ASN A 43 -2.82 -7.10 1.38
C ASN A 43 -2.17 -7.23 2.77
N LEU A 44 -2.96 -7.58 3.78
CA LEU A 44 -2.59 -7.74 5.18
C LEU A 44 -1.44 -8.72 5.36
N MET A 45 -1.41 -9.82 4.59
CA MET A 45 -0.32 -10.81 4.63
C MET A 45 1.00 -10.27 4.07
N LEU A 46 0.95 -9.18 3.29
CA LEU A 46 2.12 -8.44 2.80
C LEU A 46 2.41 -7.19 3.65
N ALA A 47 1.53 -6.85 4.59
CA ALA A 47 1.71 -5.72 5.50
C ALA A 47 2.69 -6.09 6.61
N VAL A 48 3.96 -6.28 6.23
CA VAL A 48 5.08 -6.07 7.17
C VAL A 48 4.93 -4.65 7.72
N PRO A 49 5.16 -4.37 9.03
CA PRO A 49 5.16 -3.01 9.55
C PRO A 49 6.18 -2.16 8.79
N ALA A 50 5.68 -1.48 7.76
CA ALA A 50 6.44 -0.68 6.82
C ALA A 50 5.76 0.67 6.73
N ARG A 51 6.57 1.73 6.82
CA ARG A 51 6.08 3.07 6.57
C ARG A 51 5.90 3.21 5.06
N ILE A 52 4.65 3.40 4.63
CA ILE A 52 4.31 3.56 3.22
C ILE A 52 4.32 5.05 2.89
N VAL A 53 5.18 5.43 1.95
CA VAL A 53 5.29 6.79 1.42
C VAL A 53 4.50 6.87 0.13
N VAL A 54 3.61 7.85 0.02
CA VAL A 54 2.91 8.11 -1.24
C VAL A 54 3.81 8.98 -2.11
N GLY A 55 4.11 8.53 -3.32
CA GLY A 55 5.05 9.15 -4.23
C GLY A 55 5.92 8.10 -4.93
N ASP A 56 7.17 8.45 -5.19
CA ASP A 56 8.11 7.61 -5.92
C ASP A 56 9.18 7.00 -5.01
N LEU A 57 10.08 6.23 -5.63
CA LEU A 57 11.23 5.62 -4.97
C LEU A 57 12.13 6.68 -4.31
N GLY A 58 12.30 7.86 -4.93
CA GLY A 58 13.13 8.93 -4.41
C GLY A 58 12.61 9.48 -3.09
N ALA A 59 11.29 9.71 -3.00
CA ALA A 59 10.63 10.11 -1.76
C ALA A 59 10.79 9.05 -0.65
N ALA A 60 10.64 7.76 -0.97
CA ALA A 60 10.87 6.69 -0.01
C ALA A 60 12.33 6.62 0.47
N LEU A 61 13.30 6.76 -0.42
CA LEU A 61 14.72 6.78 -0.06
C LEU A 61 15.07 7.97 0.83
N ALA A 62 14.48 9.14 0.58
CA ALA A 62 14.66 10.32 1.43
C ALA A 62 14.13 10.06 2.85
N VAL A 63 12.93 9.48 2.98
CA VAL A 63 12.35 9.11 4.29
C VAL A 63 13.20 8.05 4.99
N LEU A 64 13.67 7.04 4.26
CA LEU A 64 14.54 6.00 4.79
C LEU A 64 15.84 6.60 5.34
N ARG A 65 16.48 7.49 4.59
CA ARG A 65 17.71 8.19 5.02
C ARG A 65 17.47 8.98 6.29
N THR A 66 16.38 9.74 6.38
CA THR A 66 16.02 10.48 7.61
C THR A 66 15.76 9.53 8.78
N THR A 67 15.06 8.42 8.55
CA THR A 67 14.76 7.43 9.59
C THR A 67 16.02 6.77 10.14
N LEU A 68 17.00 6.48 9.27
CA LEU A 68 18.29 5.89 9.67
C LEU A 68 19.22 6.89 10.37
N ALA A 69 19.08 8.19 10.08
CA ALA A 69 19.87 9.25 10.71
C ALA A 69 19.30 9.71 12.06
N ALA A 70 18.03 9.38 12.35
CA ALA A 70 17.44 9.69 13.64
C ALA A 70 18.08 8.81 14.73
N PRO A 71 18.42 9.37 15.91
CA PRO A 71 18.81 8.54 17.05
C PRO A 71 17.67 7.58 17.39
N PRO A 72 17.97 6.37 17.91
CA PRO A 72 16.93 5.48 18.39
C PRO A 72 16.06 6.25 19.40
N GLY A 73 14.73 6.11 19.27
CA GLY A 73 13.78 6.70 20.21
C GLY A 73 14.03 6.20 21.64
N PRO A 74 13.50 6.90 22.66
CA PRO A 74 13.66 6.52 24.06
C PRO A 74 13.19 5.08 24.34
#